data_AF-X0Z8Z6-F1
#
_entry.id   AF-X0Z8Z6-F1
#
_cell.length_a   1.000
_cell.length_b   1.000
_cell.length_c   1.000
_cell.angle_alpha   90.00
_cell.angle_beta   90.00
_cell.angle_gamma   90.00
#
_symmetry.space_group_name_H-M   'P 1'
#
loop_
_entity.id
_entity.type
_entity.pdbx_description
1 polymer ?
#
loop_
_entity_poly.entity_id
_entity_poly.type
_entity_poly.pdbx_seq_one_letter_code
_entity_poly.pdbx_strand_id
1 'polypeptide(L)'
;MVKEWEKYFIKEVEKSKITLVYNYPKSPKMNAFVERVNGTVQSEYLDRFYEETSVSKINEILYDCLIEYNFYRPHRSLNLLTPIEYCRKLNNRDDSMMQMYWTQTTS
;
A
#
# COMPACT_ATOMS: atom_id res chain seq x y z
N MET A 1 -14.05 9.38 18.44
CA MET A 1 -12.60 9.59 18.61
C MET A 1 -11.92 9.77 17.23
N VAL A 2 -12.48 10.60 16.33
CA VAL A 2 -12.09 10.65 14.90
C VAL A 2 -11.92 12.09 14.36
N LYS A 3 -12.42 13.12 15.05
CA LYS A 3 -12.55 14.48 14.46
C LYS A 3 -11.23 15.26 14.32
N GLU A 4 -10.27 15.04 15.23
CA GLU A 4 -9.06 15.89 15.27
C GLU A 4 -8.05 15.49 14.20
N TRP A 5 -7.81 14.19 13.98
CA TRP A 5 -6.89 13.73 12.93
C TRP A 5 -7.42 14.02 11.52
N GLU A 6 -8.74 13.88 11.32
CA GLU A 6 -9.40 14.07 10.03
C GLU A 6 -9.21 15.50 9.53
N LYS A 7 -9.27 16.49 10.43
CA LYS A 7 -9.01 17.89 10.11
C LYS A 7 -7.60 18.11 9.55
N TYR A 8 -6.58 17.56 10.20
CA TYR A 8 -5.19 17.69 9.72
C TYR A 8 -4.98 16.95 8.40
N PHE A 9 -5.58 15.77 8.25
CA PHE A 9 -5.51 14.99 7.03
C PHE A 9 -6.16 15.71 5.84
N ILE A 10 -7.39 16.22 5.99
CA ILE A 10 -8.09 16.98 4.95
C ILE A 10 -7.27 18.21 4.55
N LYS A 11 -6.71 18.94 5.51
CA LYS A 11 -5.86 20.10 5.25
C LYS A 11 -4.65 19.76 4.37
N GLU A 12 -3.99 18.63 4.62
CA GLU A 12 -2.81 18.23 3.83
C GLU A 12 -3.20 17.70 2.44
N VAL A 13 -4.34 17.01 2.34
CA VAL A 13 -4.93 16.58 1.06
C VAL A 13 -5.27 17.77 0.17
N GLU A 14 -5.91 18.81 0.73
CA GLU A 14 -6.22 20.06 0.04
C GLU A 14 -4.94 20.78 -0.43
N LYS A 15 -3.95 20.90 0.46
CA LYS A 15 -2.65 21.50 0.14
C LYS A 15 -1.92 20.76 -0.98
N SER A 16 -2.02 19.43 -0.99
CA SER A 16 -1.41 18.55 -1.99
C SER A 16 -2.25 18.43 -3.27
N LYS A 17 -3.42 19.08 -3.34
CA LYS A 17 -4.37 19.02 -4.47
C LYS A 17 -4.79 17.58 -4.82
N ILE A 18 -4.90 16.73 -3.81
CA ILE A 18 -5.36 15.35 -3.95
C ILE A 18 -6.88 15.33 -3.82
N THR A 19 -7.58 14.63 -4.71
CA THR A 19 -9.03 14.42 -4.58
C THR A 19 -9.32 13.31 -3.57
N LEU A 20 -10.02 13.63 -2.49
CA LEU A 20 -10.47 12.64 -1.51
C LEU A 20 -11.73 11.93 -2.01
N VAL A 21 -11.68 10.60 -2.10
CA VAL A 21 -12.82 9.77 -2.50
C VAL A 21 -13.25 8.91 -1.33
N TYR A 22 -14.52 9.03 -0.94
CA TYR A 22 -15.11 8.23 0.12
C TYR A 22 -15.86 7.04 -0.46
N ASN A 23 -15.85 5.92 0.28
CA ASN A 23 -16.68 4.78 -0.06
C ASN A 23 -18.16 5.09 0.15
N TYR A 24 -18.99 4.56 -0.74
CA TYR A 24 -20.43 4.62 -0.54
C TYR A 24 -20.84 3.77 0.67
N PRO A 25 -21.84 4.22 1.45
CA PRO A 25 -22.40 3.41 2.52
C PRO A 25 -22.79 2.01 2.01
N LYS A 26 -22.46 0.97 2.78
CA LYS A 26 -22.78 -0.44 2.46
C LYS A 26 -22.20 -0.97 1.15
N SER A 27 -21.07 -0.43 0.70
CA SER A 27 -20.38 -0.86 -0.53
C SER A 27 -19.01 -1.50 -0.26
N PRO A 28 -18.96 -2.68 0.40
CA PRO A 28 -17.70 -3.33 0.79
C PRO A 28 -16.81 -3.68 -0.41
N LYS A 29 -17.42 -3.91 -1.58
CA LYS A 29 -16.69 -4.23 -2.81
C LYS A 29 -15.76 -3.11 -3.28
N MET A 30 -15.96 -1.86 -2.87
CA MET A 30 -15.10 -0.74 -3.26
C MET A 30 -13.67 -0.88 -2.71
N ASN A 31 -13.53 -1.48 -1.52
CA ASN A 31 -12.23 -1.72 -0.89
C ASN A 31 -11.68 -3.12 -1.12
N ALA A 32 -12.42 -4.02 -1.79
CA ALA A 32 -12.07 -5.44 -1.86
C ALA A 32 -10.67 -5.71 -2.46
N PHE A 33 -10.18 -4.85 -3.35
CA PHE A 33 -8.82 -4.97 -3.87
C PHE A 33 -7.77 -4.63 -2.81
N VAL A 34 -7.94 -3.51 -2.10
CA VAL A 34 -7.03 -3.07 -1.02
C VAL A 34 -7.05 -4.08 0.13
N GLU A 35 -8.23 -4.55 0.52
CA GLU A 35 -8.39 -5.57 1.56
C GLU A 35 -7.67 -6.88 1.19
N ARG A 36 -7.73 -7.30 -0.08
CA ARG A 36 -7.01 -8.49 -0.55
C ARG A 36 -5.50 -8.32 -0.41
N VAL A 37 -4.95 -7.17 -0.81
CA VAL A 37 -3.51 -6.89 -0.67
C VAL A 37 -3.11 -6.91 0.80
N ASN A 38 -3.85 -6.20 1.65
CA ASN A 38 -3.58 -6.17 3.09
C ASN A 38 -3.66 -7.57 3.71
N GLY A 39 -4.64 -8.38 3.31
CA GLY A 39 -4.75 -9.78 3.75
C GLY A 39 -3.53 -10.61 3.34
N THR A 40 -3.01 -10.43 2.11
CA THR A 40 -1.79 -11.10 1.65
C THR A 40 -0.57 -10.68 2.48
N VAL A 41 -0.39 -9.38 2.73
CA VAL A 41 0.72 -8.87 3.57
C VAL A 41 0.63 -9.44 4.98
N GLN A 42 -0.56 -9.44 5.57
CA GLN A 42 -0.80 -10.00 6.91
C GLN A 42 -0.45 -11.49 6.95
N SER A 43 -1.08 -12.31 6.10
CA SER A 43 -0.98 -13.76 6.20
C SER A 43 0.35 -14.33 5.76
N GLU A 44 1.00 -13.71 4.77
CA GLU A 44 2.27 -14.23 4.21
C GLU A 44 3.50 -13.70 4.95
N TYR A 45 3.40 -12.52 5.59
CA TYR A 45 4.54 -11.85 6.21
C TYR A 45 4.33 -11.63 7.71
N LEU A 46 3.35 -10.81 8.11
CA LEU A 46 3.21 -10.43 9.52
C LEU A 46 2.87 -11.61 10.43
N ASP A 47 1.96 -12.49 10.01
CA ASP A 47 1.56 -13.67 10.78
C ASP A 47 2.71 -14.68 10.90
N ARG A 48 3.63 -14.71 9.92
CA ARG A 48 4.81 -15.60 9.96
C ARG A 48 5.83 -15.16 11.01
N PHE A 49 5.86 -13.87 11.33
CA PHE A 49 6.77 -13.27 12.31
C PHE A 49 6.00 -12.66 13.49
N TYR A 50 4.87 -13.25 13.88
CA TYR A 50 3.98 -12.68 14.89
C TYR A 50 4.63 -12.46 16.27
N GLU A 51 5.71 -13.19 16.57
CA GLU A 51 6.49 -13.03 17.81
C GLU A 51 7.43 -11.82 17.77
N GLU A 52 7.71 -11.26 16.59
CA GLU A 52 8.54 -10.09 16.42
C GLU A 52 7.77 -8.84 16.89
N THR A 53 8.40 -8.07 17.78
CA THR A 53 7.79 -6.89 18.41
C THR A 53 8.59 -5.62 18.16
N SER A 54 9.81 -5.75 17.62
CA SER A 54 10.63 -4.63 17.21
C SER A 54 10.05 -3.99 15.95
N VAL A 55 9.63 -2.74 16.05
CA VAL A 55 9.16 -1.94 14.92
C VAL A 55 10.22 -1.88 13.81
N SER A 56 11.51 -1.79 14.17
CA SER A 56 12.60 -1.81 13.19
C SER A 56 12.60 -3.12 12.39
N LYS A 57 12.39 -4.26 13.06
CA LYS A 57 12.42 -5.55 12.39
C LYS A 57 11.17 -5.81 11.56
N ILE A 58 10.01 -5.38 12.06
CA ILE A 58 8.75 -5.42 11.31
C ILE A 58 8.87 -4.56 10.05
N ASN A 59 9.48 -3.38 10.14
CA ASN A 59 9.73 -2.52 8.98
C ASN A 59 10.63 -3.20 7.94
N GLU A 60 11.69 -3.91 8.36
CA GLU A 60 12.52 -4.71 7.45
C GLU A 60 11.71 -5.82 6.76
N ILE A 61 10.87 -6.55 7.49
CA ILE A 61 10.02 -7.61 6.93
C ILE A 61 9.03 -7.04 5.91
N LEU A 62 8.38 -5.91 6.25
CA LEU A 62 7.46 -5.23 5.34
C LEU A 62 8.16 -4.65 4.13
N TYR A 63 9.41 -4.19 4.29
CA TYR A 63 10.22 -3.75 3.16
C TYR A 63 10.44 -4.87 2.15
N ASP A 64 10.87 -6.04 2.62
CA ASP A 64 11.08 -7.21 1.76
C ASP A 64 9.77 -7.64 1.10
N CYS A 65 8.66 -7.61 1.84
CA CYS A 65 7.32 -7.86 1.30
C CYS A 65 6.98 -6.93 0.13
N LEU A 66 7.22 -5.63 0.28
CA LEU A 66 6.89 -4.64 -0.75
C LEU A 66 7.75 -4.83 -2.00
N ILE A 67 9.04 -5.13 -1.83
CA ILE A 67 9.94 -5.41 -2.95
C ILE A 67 9.45 -6.65 -3.71
N GLU A 68 9.21 -7.77 -3.01
CA GLU A 68 8.74 -9.00 -3.64
C GLU A 68 7.41 -8.78 -4.37
N TYR A 69 6.44 -8.15 -3.70
CA TYR A 69 5.11 -7.95 -4.26
C TYR A 69 5.10 -7.09 -5.54
N ASN A 70 5.91 -6.02 -5.56
CA ASN A 70 5.88 -5.03 -6.65
C ASN A 70 6.85 -5.31 -7.79
N PHE A 71 7.99 -5.95 -7.52
CA PHE A 71 9.07 -6.12 -8.49
C PHE A 71 9.24 -7.54 -9.01
N TYR A 72 8.84 -8.55 -8.23
CA TYR A 72 9.15 -9.94 -8.56
C TYR A 72 7.92 -10.82 -8.70
N ARG A 73 6.84 -10.55 -7.95
CA ARG A 73 5.63 -11.37 -7.95
C ARG A 73 4.76 -11.12 -9.20
N PRO A 74 4.59 -12.11 -10.10
CA PRO A 74 3.64 -11.99 -11.19
C PRO A 74 2.20 -12.15 -10.69
N HIS A 75 1.30 -11.26 -11.12
CA HIS A 75 -0.11 -11.29 -10.70
C HIS A 75 -1.01 -11.80 -11.81
N ARG A 76 -1.82 -12.82 -11.53
CA ARG A 76 -2.77 -13.39 -12.51
C ARG A 76 -3.76 -12.34 -13.03
N SER A 77 -4.20 -11.42 -12.18
CA SER A 77 -5.08 -10.31 -12.57
C SER A 77 -4.42 -9.29 -13.49
N LEU A 78 -3.08 -9.29 -13.58
CA LEU A 78 -2.28 -8.39 -14.40
C LEU A 78 -1.63 -9.14 -15.58
N ASN A 79 -2.24 -10.24 -16.06
CA ASN A 79 -1.67 -11.09 -17.12
C ASN A 79 -0.24 -11.57 -16.81
N LEU A 80 0.01 -11.97 -15.56
CA LEU A 80 1.31 -12.42 -15.06
C LEU A 80 2.40 -11.35 -15.08
N LEU A 81 2.04 -10.08 -15.18
CA LEU A 81 2.96 -8.97 -14.96
C LEU A 81 3.07 -8.68 -13.46
N THR A 82 4.23 -8.18 -13.07
CA THR A 82 4.41 -7.52 -11.78
C THR A 82 3.69 -6.17 -11.78
N PRO A 83 3.35 -5.61 -10.61
CA PRO A 83 2.70 -4.31 -10.53
C PRO A 83 3.53 -3.22 -11.21
N ILE A 84 4.87 -3.25 -11.09
CA ILE A 84 5.71 -2.25 -11.75
C ILE A 84 5.69 -2.38 -13.28
N GLU A 85 5.76 -3.60 -13.82
CA GLU A 85 5.67 -3.82 -15.26
C GLU A 85 4.32 -3.39 -15.82
N TYR A 86 3.25 -3.65 -15.08
CA TYR A 86 1.91 -3.21 -15.45
C TYR A 86 1.78 -1.67 -15.43
N CYS A 87 2.29 -1.01 -14.38
CA CYS A 87 2.32 0.44 -14.27
C CYS A 87 3.12 1.11 -15.42
N ARG A 88 4.28 0.55 -15.76
CA ARG A 88 5.10 1.01 -16.90
C ARG A 88 4.32 0.96 -18.21
N LYS A 89 3.55 -0.12 -18.44
CA LYS A 89 2.70 -0.28 -19.64
C LYS A 89 1.53 0.70 -19.70
N LEU A 90 0.92 1.03 -18.56
CA LEU A 90 -0.28 1.88 -18.54
C LEU A 90 -0.02 3.35 -18.84
N ASN A 91 1.16 3.88 -18.48
CA ASN A 91 1.26 5.32 -18.24
C ASN A 91 2.48 6.02 -18.86
N ASN A 92 3.43 5.33 -19.50
CA ASN A 92 4.75 5.92 -19.82
C ASN A 92 5.37 6.69 -18.63
N ARG A 93 4.94 6.38 -17.40
CA ARG A 93 5.35 7.10 -16.20
C ARG A 93 6.70 6.55 -15.78
N ASP A 94 7.60 7.50 -15.53
CA ASP A 94 8.91 7.28 -14.95
C ASP A 94 8.77 6.55 -13.61
N ASP A 95 9.66 5.60 -13.35
CA ASP A 95 9.69 4.80 -12.11
C ASP A 95 9.73 5.71 -10.85
N SER A 96 10.21 6.95 -10.98
CA SER A 96 10.23 7.98 -9.93
C SER A 96 8.86 8.46 -9.44
N MET A 97 7.78 8.27 -10.21
CA MET A 97 6.41 8.59 -9.77
C MET A 97 5.82 7.54 -8.83
N MET A 98 6.47 6.38 -8.70
CA MET A 98 6.10 5.35 -7.74
C MET A 98 6.79 5.68 -6.41
N GLN A 99 6.34 6.76 -5.76
CA GLN A 99 6.66 7.14 -4.37
C GLN A 99 6.19 6.10 -3.33
N MET A 100 6.17 4.83 -3.72
CA MET A 100 5.97 3.67 -2.87
C MET A 100 7.31 3.15 -2.33
N TYR A 101 8.37 3.95 -2.46
CA TYR A 101 9.58 3.75 -1.71
C TYR A 101 9.54 4.62 -0.46
N TRP A 102 9.29 3.92 0.65
CA TRP A 102 9.92 4.22 1.92
C TRP A 102 9.27 5.36 2.71
N THR A 103 8.55 4.95 3.75
CA THR A 103 8.74 5.61 5.03
C THR A 103 9.38 4.59 5.93
N GLN A 104 10.70 4.69 6.14
CA GLN A 104 11.26 4.21 7.40
C GLN A 104 10.57 5.05 8.47
N THR A 105 9.50 4.51 9.05
CA THR A 105 8.93 5.05 10.28
C THR A 105 9.95 4.78 11.37
N THR A 106 10.96 5.64 11.46
CA THR A 106 11.74 5.80 12.68
C THR A 106 10.76 6.25 13.75
N SER A 107 10.64 5.45 14.81
CA SER A 107 9.81 5.74 16.00
C SER A 107 9.99 7.15 16.52
#